data_AF-A0A946QFX6-F1
#
_entry.id   AF-A0A946QFX6-F1
#
_cell.length_a   1.000
_cell.length_b   1.000
_cell.length_c   1.000
_cell.angle_alpha   90.00
_cell.angle_beta   90.00
_cell.angle_gamma   90.00
#
_symmetry.space_group_name_H-M   'P 1'
#
loop_
_entity.id
_entity.type
_entity.pdbx_description
1 polymer ?
#
loop_
_entity_poly.entity_id
_entity_poly.type
_entity_poly.pdbx_seq_one_letter_code
_entity_poly.pdbx_strand_id
1 'polypeptide(L)'
;MPITNFGGLLNFAEEIEKQDMAFYNSVADNQDMSDLCDLFQGFAKDCKKNIVHILRTRRENVTEMILEPIRDFFRKPFVLEAQNDKEMDRAQILDYSKKLETRAIDYYTEGAVKIKALPEVAQALKLARKKRIAHTTKLSGIQYKTGRKKEKFL
;
A
#
# COMPACT_ATOMS: atom_id res chain seq x y z
N MET A 1 15.90 6.15 -8.71
CA MET A 1 15.51 7.57 -8.80
C MET A 1 15.33 8.13 -7.39
N PRO A 2 16.02 9.23 -7.03
CA PRO A 2 15.82 9.92 -5.75
C PRO A 2 14.47 10.66 -5.71
N ILE A 3 13.91 10.82 -4.52
CA ILE A 3 12.75 11.67 -4.23
C ILE A 3 13.28 12.88 -3.48
N THR A 4 13.29 14.04 -4.13
CA THR A 4 13.98 15.24 -3.65
C THR A 4 13.06 16.30 -3.06
N ASN A 5 11.75 16.14 -3.18
CA ASN A 5 10.74 17.05 -2.65
C ASN A 5 9.45 16.29 -2.33
N PHE A 6 8.54 16.91 -1.58
CA PHE A 6 7.30 16.24 -1.20
C PHE A 6 6.38 16.00 -2.40
N GLY A 7 6.45 16.80 -3.47
CA GLY A 7 5.67 16.54 -4.68
C GLY A 7 6.01 15.18 -5.28
N GLY A 8 7.30 14.87 -5.37
CA GLY A 8 7.80 13.55 -5.78
C GLY A 8 7.41 12.43 -4.80
N LEU A 9 7.37 12.75 -3.50
CA LEU A 9 6.88 11.84 -2.45
C LEU A 9 5.41 11.47 -2.68
N LEU A 10 4.54 12.46 -2.82
CA LEU A 10 3.11 12.24 -3.02
C LEU A 10 2.80 11.62 -4.39
N ASN A 11 3.56 11.96 -5.43
CA ASN A 11 3.42 11.30 -6.74
C ASN A 11 3.75 9.81 -6.67
N PHE A 12 4.84 9.46 -5.97
CA PHE A 12 5.20 8.05 -5.86
C PHE A 12 4.26 7.29 -4.89
N ALA A 13 3.75 7.95 -3.85
CA ALA A 13 2.66 7.41 -3.04
C ALA A 13 1.42 7.08 -3.89
N GLU A 14 1.03 7.98 -4.80
CA GLU A 14 -0.07 7.74 -5.73
C GLU A 14 0.22 6.56 -6.67
N GLU A 15 1.43 6.45 -7.21
CA GLU A 15 1.86 5.32 -8.05
C GLU A 15 1.74 3.99 -7.30
N ILE A 16 2.23 3.93 -6.05
CA ILE A 16 2.09 2.77 -5.15
C ILE A 16 0.62 2.39 -4.98
N GLU A 17 -0.24 3.36 -4.63
CA GLU A 17 -1.66 3.09 -4.39
C GLU A 17 -2.40 2.64 -5.64
N LYS A 18 -2.05 3.16 -6.82
CA LYS A 18 -2.63 2.73 -8.10
C LYS A 18 -2.23 1.30 -8.45
N GLN A 19 -0.94 0.95 -8.29
CA GLN A 19 -0.44 -0.40 -8.53
C GLN A 19 -1.17 -1.41 -7.64
N ASP A 20 -1.24 -1.13 -6.34
CA ASP A 20 -1.89 -2.01 -5.37
C ASP A 20 -3.39 -2.13 -5.64
N MET A 21 -4.06 -1.02 -5.90
CA MET A 21 -5.49 -1.01 -6.24
C MET A 21 -5.78 -1.87 -7.47
N ALA A 22 -4.94 -1.76 -8.51
CA ALA A 22 -5.08 -2.58 -9.71
C ALA A 22 -4.93 -4.07 -9.40
N PHE A 23 -3.90 -4.43 -8.62
CA PHE A 23 -3.70 -5.82 -8.19
C PHE A 23 -4.90 -6.33 -7.38
N TYR A 24 -5.37 -5.59 -6.37
CA TYR A 24 -6.49 -6.04 -5.54
C TYR A 24 -7.83 -6.13 -6.29
N ASN A 25 -8.08 -5.26 -7.28
CA ASN A 25 -9.24 -5.43 -8.15
C ASN A 25 -9.13 -6.72 -8.98
N SER A 26 -7.96 -6.99 -9.56
CA SER A 26 -7.73 -8.23 -10.33
C SER A 26 -7.92 -9.48 -9.46
N VAL A 27 -7.36 -9.48 -8.25
CA VAL A 27 -7.52 -10.58 -7.29
C VAL A 27 -8.97 -10.75 -6.84
N ALA A 28 -9.73 -9.67 -6.68
CA ALA A 28 -11.14 -9.77 -6.30
C ALA A 28 -12.00 -10.45 -7.38
N ASP A 29 -11.58 -10.37 -8.64
CA ASP A 29 -12.22 -11.04 -9.79
C ASP A 29 -11.69 -12.48 -10.01
N ASN A 30 -10.67 -12.90 -9.25
CA ASN A 30 -10.06 -14.22 -9.36
C ASN A 30 -10.91 -15.30 -8.68
N GLN A 31 -11.26 -16.35 -9.43
CA GLN A 31 -12.13 -17.44 -8.96
C GLN A 31 -11.56 -18.19 -7.75
N ASP A 32 -10.23 -18.38 -7.71
CA ASP A 32 -9.52 -19.05 -6.62
C ASP A 32 -9.50 -18.23 -5.31
N MET A 33 -9.91 -16.96 -5.40
CA MET A 33 -10.00 -16.00 -4.31
C MET A 33 -11.43 -15.53 -4.05
N SER A 34 -12.44 -16.23 -4.60
CA SER A 34 -13.86 -15.87 -4.49
C SER A 34 -14.35 -15.72 -3.04
N ASP A 35 -13.87 -16.54 -2.10
CA ASP A 35 -14.18 -16.43 -0.67
C ASP A 35 -13.57 -15.20 0.02
N LEU A 36 -12.61 -14.54 -0.63
CA LEU A 36 -11.93 -13.34 -0.18
C LEU A 36 -12.25 -12.11 -1.06
N CYS A 37 -13.19 -12.22 -1.99
CA CYS A 37 -13.56 -11.14 -2.92
C CYS A 37 -13.85 -9.82 -2.18
N ASP A 38 -14.76 -9.84 -1.20
CA ASP A 38 -15.13 -8.65 -0.40
C ASP A 38 -13.94 -8.03 0.32
N LEU A 39 -13.00 -8.85 0.79
CA LEU A 39 -11.80 -8.40 1.47
C LEU A 39 -10.92 -7.58 0.52
N PHE A 40 -10.63 -8.13 -0.66
CA PHE A 40 -9.78 -7.47 -1.65
C PHE A 40 -10.45 -6.25 -2.30
N GLN A 41 -11.76 -6.29 -2.54
CA GLN A 41 -12.52 -5.09 -2.90
C GLN A 41 -12.43 -4.01 -1.81
N GLY A 42 -12.46 -4.41 -0.54
CA GLY A 42 -12.23 -3.51 0.59
C GLY A 42 -10.85 -2.85 0.52
N PHE A 43 -9.80 -3.62 0.25
CA PHE A 43 -8.44 -3.10 0.13
C PHE A 43 -8.32 -2.13 -1.06
N ALA A 44 -8.87 -2.47 -2.22
CA ALA A 44 -8.89 -1.60 -3.40
C ALA A 44 -9.64 -0.28 -3.12
N LYS A 45 -10.79 -0.32 -2.42
CA LYS A 45 -11.54 0.86 -1.99
C LYS A 45 -10.71 1.75 -1.06
N ASP A 46 -9.97 1.16 -0.14
CA ASP A 46 -9.12 1.92 0.78
C ASP A 46 -7.90 2.53 0.07
N CYS A 47 -7.34 1.86 -0.94
CA CYS A 47 -6.31 2.43 -1.82
C CYS A 47 -6.85 3.65 -2.58
N LYS A 48 -8.05 3.54 -3.16
CA LYS A 48 -8.73 4.65 -3.83
C LYS A 48 -8.93 5.85 -2.91
N LYS A 49 -9.34 5.61 -1.66
CA LYS A 49 -9.45 6.69 -0.66
C LYS A 49 -8.09 7.33 -0.37
N ASN A 50 -7.02 6.54 -0.25
CA ASN A 50 -5.67 7.06 -0.05
C ASN A 50 -5.24 7.95 -1.21
N ILE A 51 -5.46 7.54 -2.46
CA ILE A 51 -5.18 8.36 -3.65
C ILE A 51 -5.89 9.72 -3.56
N VAL A 52 -7.19 9.72 -3.24
CA VAL A 52 -7.97 10.97 -3.09
C VAL A 52 -7.36 11.86 -2.02
N HIS A 53 -6.98 11.32 -0.87
CA HIS A 53 -6.34 12.08 0.21
C HIS A 53 -4.95 12.60 -0.18
N ILE A 54 -4.12 11.80 -0.86
CA ILE A 54 -2.80 12.19 -1.34
C ILE A 54 -2.91 13.36 -2.32
N LEU A 55 -3.80 13.25 -3.31
CA LEU A 55 -4.01 14.30 -4.31
C LEU A 55 -4.58 15.57 -3.70
N ARG A 56 -5.50 15.44 -2.73
CA ARG A 56 -6.02 16.57 -1.97
C ARG A 56 -4.92 17.26 -1.18
N THR A 57 -4.13 16.50 -0.41
CA THR A 57 -2.99 17.01 0.37
C THR A 57 -2.00 17.76 -0.52
N ARG A 58 -1.69 17.20 -1.70
CA ARG A 58 -0.81 17.84 -2.68
C ARG A 58 -1.35 19.19 -3.16
N ARG A 59 -2.65 19.30 -3.44
CA ARG A 59 -3.28 20.56 -3.86
C ARG A 59 -3.32 21.60 -2.75
N GLU A 60 -3.66 21.16 -1.54
CA GLU A 60 -3.78 22.04 -0.37
C GLU A 60 -2.42 22.58 0.10
N ASN A 61 -1.33 21.84 -0.14
CA ASN A 61 0.01 22.20 0.30
C ASN A 61 0.93 22.58 -0.87
N VAL A 62 0.39 23.02 -2.02
CA VAL A 62 1.21 23.27 -3.22
C VAL A 62 2.21 24.41 -3.02
N THR A 63 1.87 25.38 -2.17
CA THR A 63 2.71 26.55 -1.84
C THR A 63 3.92 26.18 -1.00
N GLU A 64 3.88 25.03 -0.34
CA GLU A 64 4.91 24.48 0.52
C GLU A 64 5.97 23.74 -0.32
N MET A 65 5.78 23.58 -1.64
CA MET A 65 6.68 22.82 -2.55
C MET A 65 8.10 23.38 -2.64
N ILE A 66 8.31 24.55 -2.07
CA ILE A 66 9.55 25.33 -2.05
C ILE A 66 10.35 25.14 -0.75
N LEU A 67 9.85 24.36 0.21
CA LEU A 67 10.53 24.06 1.47
C LEU A 67 11.66 23.02 1.31
N GLU A 68 12.31 22.66 2.42
CA GLU A 68 13.53 21.87 2.47
C GLU A 68 13.49 20.63 1.56
N PRO A 69 14.56 20.40 0.77
CA PRO A 69 14.65 19.23 -0.09
C PRO A 69 14.74 17.95 0.75
N ILE A 70 14.02 16.92 0.32
CA ILE A 70 14.15 15.58 0.90
C ILE A 70 15.51 15.01 0.50
N ARG A 71 16.29 14.58 1.50
CA ARG A 71 17.60 13.95 1.31
C ARG A 71 17.55 12.46 1.64
N ASP A 72 18.37 11.70 0.92
CA ASP A 72 18.58 10.26 1.14
C ASP A 72 17.27 9.47 1.17
N PHE A 73 16.38 9.75 0.22
CA PHE A 73 15.14 9.02 0.04
C PHE A 73 14.99 8.63 -1.43
N PHE A 74 14.80 7.34 -1.69
CA PHE A 74 14.89 6.78 -3.03
C PHE A 74 13.67 5.91 -3.32
N ARG A 75 13.21 5.90 -4.58
CA ARG A 75 12.14 5.00 -5.02
C ARG A 75 12.53 3.53 -4.95
N LYS A 76 13.80 3.21 -5.26
CA LYS A 76 14.29 1.85 -5.54
C LYS A 76 13.88 0.79 -4.49
N PRO A 77 14.00 1.03 -3.17
CA PRO A 77 13.61 0.05 -2.16
C PRO A 77 12.10 -0.30 -2.15
N PHE A 78 11.28 0.58 -2.72
CA PHE A 78 9.82 0.46 -2.71
C PHE A 78 9.24 0.15 -4.09
N VAL A 79 10.09 -0.15 -5.08
CA VAL A 79 9.61 -0.63 -6.38
C VAL A 79 9.44 -2.14 -6.28
N LEU A 80 8.21 -2.60 -6.49
CA LEU A 80 7.90 -4.02 -6.64
C LEU A 80 7.48 -4.27 -8.09
N GLU A 81 7.99 -5.33 -8.68
CA GLU A 81 7.55 -5.78 -10.00
C GLU A 81 6.07 -6.12 -9.96
N ALA A 82 5.31 -5.61 -10.92
CA ALA A 82 3.90 -5.93 -11.06
C ALA A 82 3.77 -7.43 -11.38
N GLN A 83 2.92 -8.12 -10.62
CA GLN A 83 2.64 -9.53 -10.81
C GLN A 83 1.22 -9.71 -11.33
N ASN A 84 1.01 -10.75 -12.13
CA ASN A 84 -0.29 -11.14 -12.65
C ASN A 84 -0.87 -12.24 -11.75
N ASP A 85 -1.99 -11.97 -11.08
CA ASP A 85 -2.61 -12.92 -10.15
C ASP A 85 -3.06 -14.22 -10.82
N LYS A 86 -3.29 -14.21 -12.14
CA LYS A 86 -3.67 -15.41 -12.93
C LYS A 86 -2.54 -16.43 -13.07
N GLU A 87 -1.30 -16.00 -12.84
CA GLU A 87 -0.10 -16.84 -12.89
C GLU A 87 0.34 -17.30 -11.49
N MET A 88 -0.49 -17.01 -10.47
CA MET A 88 -0.16 -17.22 -9.07
C MET A 88 -1.21 -18.12 -8.43
N ASP A 89 -0.75 -19.06 -7.61
CA ASP A 89 -1.65 -19.80 -6.73
C ASP A 89 -2.12 -18.92 -5.57
N ARG A 90 -3.14 -19.41 -4.84
CA ARG A 90 -3.71 -18.72 -3.67
C ARG A 90 -2.67 -18.31 -2.62
N ALA A 91 -1.69 -19.16 -2.34
CA ALA A 91 -0.68 -18.87 -1.34
C ALA A 91 0.27 -17.77 -1.82
N GLN A 92 0.67 -17.81 -3.10
CA GLN A 92 1.47 -16.79 -3.77
C GLN A 92 0.74 -15.44 -3.81
N ILE A 93 -0.56 -15.41 -4.12
CA ILE A 93 -1.37 -14.18 -4.11
C ILE A 93 -1.38 -13.55 -2.72
N LEU A 94 -1.59 -14.36 -1.67
CA LEU A 94 -1.58 -13.88 -0.29
C LEU A 94 -0.20 -13.39 0.15
N ASP A 95 0.87 -14.08 -0.23
CA ASP A 95 2.24 -13.65 0.06
C ASP A 95 2.60 -12.33 -0.63
N TYR A 96 2.28 -12.20 -1.93
CA TYR A 96 2.51 -10.97 -2.65
C TYR A 96 1.65 -9.82 -2.14
N SER A 97 0.40 -10.08 -1.77
CA SER A 97 -0.46 -9.10 -1.08
C SER A 97 0.21 -8.57 0.19
N LYS A 98 0.84 -9.44 0.99
CA LYS A 98 1.60 -9.02 2.17
C LYS A 98 2.83 -8.19 1.81
N LYS A 99 3.57 -8.56 0.76
CA LYS A 99 4.71 -7.78 0.26
C LYS A 99 4.30 -6.36 -0.16
N LEU A 100 3.18 -6.21 -0.88
CA LEU A 100 2.62 -4.91 -1.24
C LEU A 100 2.31 -4.05 -0.01
N GLU A 101 1.66 -4.65 0.99
CA GLU A 101 1.29 -3.99 2.24
C GLU A 101 2.51 -3.58 3.06
N THR A 102 3.48 -4.47 3.26
CA THR A 102 4.75 -4.16 3.94
C THR A 102 5.47 -3.02 3.24
N ARG A 103 5.64 -3.10 1.91
CA ARG A 103 6.29 -2.04 1.13
C ARG A 103 5.58 -0.69 1.27
N ALA A 104 4.23 -0.67 1.28
CA ALA A 104 3.48 0.57 1.51
C ALA A 104 3.67 1.12 2.94
N ILE A 105 3.65 0.25 3.95
CA ILE A 105 3.87 0.62 5.36
C ILE A 105 5.25 1.26 5.54
N ASP A 106 6.28 0.63 4.98
CA ASP A 106 7.66 1.10 5.07
C ASP A 106 7.80 2.46 4.38
N TYR A 107 7.28 2.57 3.15
CA TYR A 107 7.29 3.82 2.39
C TYR A 107 6.63 4.98 3.15
N TYR A 108 5.45 4.75 3.72
CA TYR A 108 4.74 5.79 4.48
C TYR A 108 5.38 6.10 5.83
N THR A 109 6.03 5.11 6.46
CA THR A 109 6.75 5.33 7.72
C THR A 109 7.98 6.19 7.48
N GLU A 110 8.81 5.83 6.51
CA GLU A 110 10.02 6.59 6.18
C GLU A 110 9.67 7.97 5.59
N GLY A 111 8.72 8.03 4.67
CA GLY A 111 8.27 9.29 4.06
C GLY A 111 7.74 10.29 5.08
N ALA A 112 6.98 9.83 6.08
CA ALA A 112 6.47 10.70 7.15
C ALA A 112 7.58 11.29 8.03
N VAL A 113 8.68 10.55 8.25
CA VAL A 113 9.85 11.06 8.98
C VAL A 113 10.59 12.11 8.16
N LYS A 114 10.78 11.84 6.86
CA LYS A 114 11.48 12.75 5.94
C LYS A 114 10.73 14.07 5.71
N ILE A 115 9.41 14.09 5.89
CA ILE A 115 8.57 15.27 5.70
C ILE A 115 8.05 15.88 7.01
N LYS A 116 8.69 15.60 8.15
CA LYS A 116 8.22 16.07 9.48
C LYS A 116 8.04 17.58 9.61
N ALA A 117 8.72 18.38 8.77
CA ALA A 117 8.57 19.84 8.70
C ALA A 117 7.23 20.29 8.09
N LEU A 118 6.48 19.36 7.48
CA LEU A 118 5.12 19.54 6.96
C LEU A 118 4.16 18.61 7.71
N PRO A 119 3.66 19.02 8.88
CA PRO A 119 2.84 18.18 9.75
C PRO A 119 1.61 17.58 9.07
N GLU A 120 0.93 18.35 8.22
CA GLU A 120 -0.27 17.96 7.48
C GLU A 120 0.05 16.83 6.49
N VAL A 121 1.15 16.98 5.75
CA VAL A 121 1.63 15.97 4.80
C VAL A 121 2.07 14.71 5.54
N ALA A 122 2.85 14.85 6.62
CA ALA A 122 3.29 13.72 7.43
C ALA A 122 2.09 12.99 8.04
N GLN A 123 1.04 13.71 8.44
CA GLN A 123 -0.19 13.12 8.98
C GLN A 123 -0.97 12.35 7.91
N ALA A 124 -1.06 12.85 6.68
CA ALA A 124 -1.68 12.13 5.57
C ALA A 124 -1.01 10.77 5.33
N LEU A 125 0.34 10.73 5.34
CA LEU A 125 1.10 9.47 5.20
C LEU A 125 0.87 8.51 6.38
N LYS A 126 0.84 9.02 7.62
CA LYS A 126 0.54 8.20 8.81
C LYS A 126 -0.87 7.58 8.75
N LEU A 127 -1.86 8.31 8.24
CA LEU A 127 -3.22 7.81 8.06
C LEU A 127 -3.28 6.73 6.98
N ALA A 128 -2.59 6.91 5.85
CA ALA A 128 -2.47 5.89 4.81
C ALA A 128 -1.82 4.61 5.39
N ARG A 129 -0.70 4.76 6.10
CA ARG A 129 -0.02 3.65 6.81
C ARG A 129 -0.95 2.88 7.74
N LYS A 130 -1.78 3.57 8.53
CA LYS A 130 -2.68 2.92 9.50
C LYS A 130 -3.64 1.95 8.81
N LYS A 131 -4.16 2.30 7.63
CA LYS A 131 -5.02 1.39 6.84
C LYS A 131 -4.26 0.16 6.36
N ARG A 132 -3.02 0.36 5.88
CA ARG A 132 -2.14 -0.72 5.43
C ARG A 132 -1.79 -1.72 6.54
N ILE A 133 -1.54 -1.24 7.77
CA ILE A 133 -1.38 -2.11 8.95
C ILE A 133 -2.67 -2.91 9.26
N ALA A 134 -3.85 -2.31 9.05
CA ALA A 134 -5.11 -3.04 9.22
C ALA A 134 -5.27 -4.15 8.17
N HIS A 135 -4.79 -3.94 6.94
CA HIS A 135 -4.78 -4.96 5.89
C HIS A 135 -3.87 -6.14 6.25
N THR A 136 -2.63 -5.89 6.72
CA THR A 136 -1.71 -6.97 7.14
C THR A 136 -2.30 -7.80 8.28
N THR A 137 -2.98 -7.15 9.23
CA THR A 137 -3.70 -7.84 10.31
C THR A 137 -4.77 -8.79 9.77
N LYS A 138 -5.59 -8.31 8.81
CA LYS A 138 -6.62 -9.13 8.15
C LYS A 138 -6.00 -10.30 7.37
N LEU A 139 -4.93 -10.06 6.60
CA LEU A 139 -4.23 -11.09 5.83
C LEU A 139 -3.61 -12.18 6.73
N SER A 140 -3.02 -11.80 7.86
CA SER A 140 -2.47 -12.76 8.83
C SER A 140 -3.55 -13.61 9.49
N GLY A 141 -4.73 -13.04 9.74
CA GLY A 141 -5.89 -13.78 10.25
C GLY A 141 -6.41 -14.88 9.30
N ILE A 142 -6.18 -14.74 7.99
CA ILE A 142 -6.56 -15.75 6.99
C ILE A 142 -5.64 -16.96 7.06
N GLN A 143 -4.32 -16.75 7.12
CA GLN A 143 -3.35 -17.85 7.17
C GLN A 143 -3.50 -18.73 8.41
N TYR A 144 -3.83 -18.14 9.56
CA TYR A 144 -4.09 -18.90 10.79
C TYR A 144 -5.29 -19.86 10.64
N LYS A 145 -6.33 -19.46 9.89
CA LYS A 145 -7.51 -20.30 9.63
C LYS A 145 -7.22 -21.42 8.63
N THR A 146 -6.37 -21.16 7.63
CA THR A 146 -5.95 -22.19 6.65
C THR A 146 -5.05 -23.26 7.29
N GLY A 147 -4.18 -22.88 8.24
CA GLY A 147 -3.35 -23.82 9.00
C GLY A 147 -4.16 -24.82 9.84
N ARG A 148 -5.19 -24.35 10.58
CA ARG A 148 -6.06 -25.23 11.39
C ARG A 148 -6.90 -26.23 10.59
N LYS A 149 -7.24 -25.94 9.33
CA LYS A 149 -7.98 -26.91 8.50
C LYS A 149 -7.12 -28.12 8.11
N LYS A 150 -5.79 -27.98 8.04
CA LYS A 150 -4.88 -29.10 7.74
C LYS A 150 -4.65 -30.04 8.92
N GLU A 151 -4.75 -29.56 10.17
CA GLU A 151 -4.54 -30.38 11.36
C GLU A 151 -5.76 -31.20 11.81
N LYS A 152 -6.94 -31.02 11.22
CA LYS A 152 -8.14 -31.80 11.56
C LYS A 152 -8.36 -33.07 10.72
N PHE A 153 -7.36 -33.47 9.93
CA PHE A 153 -7.43 -34.66 9.06
C PHE A 153 -6.24 -35.62 9.23
N LEU A 154 -5.54 -35.55 10.36
CA LEU A 154 -4.61 -36.58 10.85
C LEU A 154 -5.15 -37.11 12.18
#